data_AF-A0A7M3TEE6-F1
#
_entry.id   AF-A0A7M3TEE6-F1
#
_cell.length_a   1.000
_cell.length_b   1.000
_cell.length_c   1.000
_cell.angle_alpha   90.00
_cell.angle_beta   90.00
_cell.angle_gamma   90.00
#
_symmetry.space_group_name_H-M   'P 1'
#
loop_
_entity.id
_entity.type
_entity.pdbx_description
1 polymer ?
#
loop_
_entity_poly.entity_id
_entity_poly.type
_entity_poly.pdbx_seq_one_letter_code
_entity_poly.pdbx_strand_id
1 'polypeptide(L)'
;MAHNNVGKPSVESYKTKILNADQQIIELIAERKGWRKKMLKLEKKQGLPSYDPFKDKSLDKTRTSFAIQYDVSPRLVDEIFNILNTQDLKTADQSF
;
A
#
# COMPACT_ATOMS: atom_id res chain seq x y z
N MET A 1 -11.90 -43.67 2.87
CA MET A 1 -12.76 -42.49 3.11
C MET A 1 -11.92 -41.48 3.87
N ALA A 2 -11.30 -40.52 3.18
CA ALA A 2 -10.53 -39.47 3.83
C ALA A 2 -11.52 -38.51 4.50
N HIS A 3 -11.56 -38.51 5.83
CA HIS A 3 -12.27 -37.47 6.57
C HIS A 3 -11.54 -36.16 6.35
N ASN A 4 -12.10 -35.33 5.46
CA ASN A 4 -11.74 -33.92 5.37
C ASN A 4 -12.12 -33.27 6.71
N ASN A 5 -11.19 -33.30 7.66
CA ASN A 5 -11.21 -32.44 8.82
C ASN A 5 -10.96 -31.02 8.32
N VAL A 6 -11.98 -30.40 7.74
CA VAL A 6 -12.04 -28.94 7.63
C VAL A 6 -12.17 -28.47 9.08
N GLY A 7 -11.02 -28.29 9.73
CA GLY A 7 -10.96 -27.91 11.15
C GLY A 7 -11.86 -26.72 11.38
N LYS A 8 -12.76 -26.84 12.36
CA LYS A 8 -13.67 -25.76 12.74
C LYS A 8 -12.87 -24.45 12.90
N PRO A 9 -13.41 -23.30 12.49
CA PRO A 9 -12.75 -22.03 12.72
C PRO A 9 -12.37 -21.90 14.20
N SER A 10 -11.09 -21.63 14.47
CA SER A 10 -10.57 -21.38 15.81
C SER A 10 -10.07 -19.94 15.88
N VAL A 11 -10.05 -19.38 17.09
CA VAL A 11 -9.48 -18.04 17.32
C VAL A 11 -8.04 -17.99 16.78
N GLU A 12 -7.27 -19.06 16.99
CA GLU A 12 -5.90 -19.20 16.52
C GLU A 12 -5.80 -19.16 14.99
N SER A 13 -6.73 -19.78 14.26
CA SER A 13 -6.72 -19.72 12.80
C SER A 13 -7.05 -18.32 12.26
N TYR A 14 -7.89 -17.56 12.95
CA TYR A 14 -8.10 -16.14 12.63
C TYR A 14 -6.89 -15.28 12.95
N LYS A 15 -6.22 -15.48 14.09
CA LYS A 15 -4.97 -14.77 14.44
C LYS A 15 -3.91 -14.97 13.36
N THR A 16 -3.70 -16.21 12.90
CA THR A 16 -2.74 -16.49 11.82
C THR A 16 -3.13 -15.81 10.50
N LYS A 17 -4.41 -15.80 10.13
CA LYS A 17 -4.88 -15.10 8.92
C LYS A 17 -4.64 -13.60 8.98
N ILE A 18 -4.86 -12.99 10.14
CA ILE A 18 -4.59 -11.55 10.36
C ILE A 18 -3.09 -11.29 10.20
N LEU A 19 -2.23 -12.04 10.88
CA LEU A 19 -0.77 -11.85 10.78
C LEU A 19 -0.25 -12.02 9.35
N ASN A 20 -0.80 -12.97 8.59
CA ASN A 20 -0.43 -13.15 7.19
C ASN A 20 -0.88 -11.96 6.33
N ALA A 21 -2.06 -11.41 6.58
CA ALA A 21 -2.53 -10.20 5.89
C ALA A 21 -1.65 -9.00 6.25
N ASP A 22 -1.26 -8.86 7.52
CA ASP A 22 -0.36 -7.81 7.99
C ASP A 22 1.00 -7.89 7.26
N GLN A 23 1.57 -9.09 7.13
CA GLN A 23 2.80 -9.31 6.36
C GLN A 23 2.63 -8.87 4.89
N GLN A 24 1.55 -9.28 4.23
CA GLN A 24 1.27 -8.91 2.84
C GLN A 24 1.12 -7.39 2.66
N ILE A 25 0.49 -6.71 3.63
CA ILE A 25 0.39 -5.24 3.63
C ILE A 25 1.80 -4.63 3.64
N ILE A 26 2.69 -5.10 4.51
CA ILE A 26 4.06 -4.58 4.61
C ILE A 26 4.86 -4.83 3.32
N GLU A 27 4.74 -6.02 2.72
CA GLU A 27 5.39 -6.36 1.45
C GLU A 27 4.96 -5.42 0.31
N LEU A 28 3.65 -5.20 0.16
CA LEU A 28 3.10 -4.30 -0.86
C LEU A 28 3.51 -2.83 -0.64
N ILE A 29 3.59 -2.38 0.62
CA ILE A 29 4.09 -1.05 0.95
C ILE A 29 5.56 -0.90 0.52
N ALA A 30 6.39 -1.90 0.81
CA ALA A 30 7.80 -1.90 0.42
C ALA A 30 7.98 -1.89 -1.10
N GLU A 31 7.22 -2.72 -1.82
CA GLU A 31 7.25 -2.79 -3.28
C GLU A 31 6.84 -1.45 -3.91
N ARG A 32 5.74 -0.85 -3.43
CA ARG A 32 5.26 0.45 -3.87
C ARG A 32 6.30 1.55 -3.68
N LYS A 33 6.96 1.58 -2.52
CA LYS A 33 8.08 2.50 -2.26
C LYS A 33 9.23 2.28 -3.23
N GLY A 34 9.54 1.02 -3.56
CA GLY A 34 10.52 0.65 -4.58
C GLY A 34 10.21 1.24 -5.96
N TRP A 35 8.96 1.13 -6.42
CA TRP A 35 8.53 1.75 -7.69
C TRP A 35 8.64 3.26 -7.67
N ARG A 36 8.20 3.92 -6.58
CA ARG A 36 8.31 5.39 -6.48
C ARG A 36 9.76 5.87 -6.54
N LYS A 37 10.68 5.17 -5.87
CA LYS A 37 12.13 5.49 -5.96
C LYS A 37 12.67 5.33 -7.38
N LYS A 38 12.30 4.27 -8.10
CA LYS A 38 12.70 4.06 -9.51
C LYS A 38 12.17 5.17 -10.43
N MET A 39 10.90 5.53 -10.24
CA MET A 39 10.24 6.61 -10.98
C MET A 39 10.91 7.97 -10.73
N LEU A 40 11.15 8.34 -9.47
CA LEU A 40 11.87 9.59 -9.13
C LEU A 40 13.26 9.67 -9.76
N LYS A 41 14.01 8.55 -9.76
CA LYS A 41 15.31 8.48 -10.43
C LYS A 41 15.19 8.72 -11.94
N LEU A 42 14.15 8.17 -12.57
CA LEU A 42 13.87 8.36 -13.99
C LEU A 42 13.51 9.82 -14.29
N GLU A 43 12.60 10.41 -13.52
CA GLU A 43 12.19 11.81 -13.65
C GLU A 43 13.40 12.75 -13.57
N LYS A 44 14.26 12.56 -12.55
CA LYS A 44 15.49 13.32 -12.39
C LYS A 44 16.45 13.13 -13.57
N LYS A 45 16.65 11.89 -14.04
CA LYS A 45 17.57 11.57 -15.15
C LYS A 45 17.11 12.22 -16.46
N GLN A 46 15.80 12.37 -16.66
CA GLN A 46 15.20 12.89 -17.90
C GLN A 46 14.80 14.37 -17.80
N GLY A 47 15.00 15.02 -16.64
CA GLY A 47 14.56 16.40 -16.43
C GLY A 47 13.03 16.56 -16.43
N LEU A 48 12.29 15.51 -16.10
CA LEU A 48 10.82 15.55 -16.02
C LEU A 48 10.37 16.15 -14.68
N PRO A 49 9.21 16.83 -14.64
CA PRO A 49 8.57 17.22 -13.39
C PRO A 49 8.33 16.00 -12.50
N SER A 50 8.55 16.14 -11.20
CA SER A 50 8.21 15.09 -10.23
C SER A 50 6.69 14.95 -10.13
N TYR A 51 6.16 13.80 -10.55
CA TYR A 51 4.75 13.47 -10.42
C TYR A 51 4.48 12.87 -9.04
N ASP A 52 3.65 13.54 -8.25
CA ASP A 52 3.10 12.99 -7.02
C ASP A 52 1.70 12.43 -7.32
N PRO A 53 1.52 11.09 -7.39
CA PRO A 53 0.21 10.52 -7.65
C PRO A 53 -0.84 11.00 -6.65
N PHE A 54 -0.46 11.32 -5.42
CA PHE A 54 -1.40 11.77 -4.38
C PHE A 54 -1.87 13.21 -4.54
N LYS A 55 -1.20 14.01 -5.37
CA LYS A 55 -1.68 15.34 -5.78
C LYS A 55 -2.50 15.29 -7.07
N ASP A 56 -2.57 14.13 -7.71
CA ASP A 56 -3.33 13.95 -8.93
C ASP A 56 -4.82 13.76 -8.62
N LYS A 57 -5.59 14.83 -8.83
CA LYS A 57 -7.04 14.85 -8.64
C LYS A 57 -7.79 13.90 -9.60
N SER A 58 -7.17 13.51 -10.72
CA SER A 58 -7.80 12.56 -11.65
C SER A 58 -7.95 11.16 -11.02
N LEU A 59 -7.12 10.85 -10.01
CA LEU A 59 -7.14 9.58 -9.31
C LEU A 59 -8.08 9.54 -8.10
N ASP A 60 -8.64 10.67 -7.67
CA ASP A 60 -9.46 10.74 -6.45
C ASP A 60 -10.68 9.83 -6.55
N LYS A 61 -11.38 9.85 -7.69
CA LYS A 61 -12.53 8.95 -7.93
C LYS A 61 -12.12 7.48 -7.86
N THR A 62 -10.96 7.13 -8.42
CA THR A 62 -10.44 5.76 -8.38
C THR A 62 -10.17 5.31 -6.95
N ARG A 63 -9.60 6.19 -6.11
CA ARG A 63 -9.37 5.89 -4.69
C ARG A 63 -10.68 5.72 -3.93
N THR A 64 -11.66 6.58 -4.16
CA THR A 64 -13.00 6.43 -3.59
C THR A 64 -13.64 5.11 -4.00
N SER A 65 -13.48 4.69 -5.26
CA SER A 65 -13.99 3.40 -5.74
C SER A 65 -13.35 2.21 -5.03
N PHE A 66 -12.06 2.27 -4.66
CA PHE A 66 -11.44 1.22 -3.85
C PHE A 66 -12.09 1.10 -2.48
N ALA A 67 -12.40 2.23 -1.84
CA ALA A 67 -13.06 2.23 -0.54
C ALA A 67 -14.40 1.49 -0.59
N ILE A 68 -15.20 1.78 -1.63
CA ILE A 68 -16.49 1.12 -1.86
C ILE A 68 -16.29 -0.38 -2.16
N GLN A 69 -15.36 -0.72 -3.06
CA GLN A 69 -15.13 -2.10 -3.50
C GLN A 69 -14.69 -3.02 -2.35
N TYR A 70 -13.85 -2.51 -1.45
CA TYR A 70 -13.28 -3.30 -0.35
C TYR A 70 -14.00 -3.11 0.98
N ASP A 71 -15.15 -2.43 0.99
CA ASP A 71 -15.95 -2.15 2.19
C ASP A 71 -15.13 -1.51 3.33
N VAL A 72 -14.28 -0.55 2.96
CA VAL A 72 -13.47 0.25 3.90
C VAL A 72 -13.90 1.72 3.82
N SER A 73 -13.76 2.44 4.93
CA SER A 73 -14.12 3.87 4.92
C SER A 73 -13.22 4.65 3.95
N PRO A 74 -13.76 5.58 3.14
CA PRO A 74 -12.96 6.45 2.27
C PRO A 74 -11.88 7.21 3.04
N ARG A 75 -12.19 7.63 4.28
CA ARG A 75 -11.22 8.28 5.17
C ARG A 75 -10.02 7.40 5.48
N LEU A 76 -10.21 6.11 5.75
CA LEU A 76 -9.11 5.18 5.99
C LEU A 76 -8.22 5.03 4.75
N VAL A 77 -8.84 4.98 3.57
CA VAL A 77 -8.11 4.93 2.30
C VAL A 77 -7.24 6.18 2.12
N ASP A 78 -7.78 7.36 2.41
CA ASP A 78 -7.02 8.62 2.38
C ASP A 78 -5.87 8.63 3.41
N GLU A 79 -6.10 8.16 4.63
CA GLU A 79 -5.09 8.06 5.69
C GLU A 79 -3.94 7.11 5.29
N ILE A 80 -4.25 5.94 4.74
CA ILE A 80 -3.25 4.99 4.21
C ILE A 80 -2.42 5.66 3.12
N PHE A 81 -3.07 6.31 2.16
CA PHE A 81 -2.39 6.96 1.06
C PHE A 81 -1.51 8.14 1.49
N ASN A 82 -1.95 8.92 2.50
CA ASN A 82 -1.14 9.98 3.09
C ASN A 82 0.14 9.42 3.75
N ILE A 83 0.05 8.33 4.52
CA ILE A 83 1.22 7.66 5.12
C ILE A 83 2.24 7.27 4.04
N LEU A 84 1.75 6.74 2.91
CA LEU A 84 2.57 6.32 1.79
C LEU A 84 3.22 7.49 1.01
N ASN A 85 2.75 8.73 1.18
CA ASN A 85 3.32 9.91 0.53
C ASN A 85 4.44 10.57 1.34
N THR A 86 4.29 10.63 2.67
CA THR A 86 5.03 11.62 3.49
C THR A 86 6.30 11.16 4.22
N GLN A 87 6.71 9.90 4.19
CA GLN A 87 7.75 9.44 5.15
C GLN A 87 9.15 9.13 4.59
N ASP A 88 9.32 8.87 3.30
CA ASP A 88 10.63 8.43 2.77
C ASP A 88 11.43 9.53 2.03
N LEU A 89 10.84 10.71 1.80
CA LEU A 89 11.57 11.83 1.18
C LEU A 89 12.62 12.43 2.13
N LYS A 90 12.51 12.23 3.45
CA LYS A 90 13.49 12.74 4.42
C LYS A 90 14.73 11.86 4.58
N THR A 91 14.66 10.57 4.26
CA THR A 91 15.79 9.64 4.42
C THR A 91 16.61 9.46 3.15
N ALA A 92 16.08 9.82 1.98
CA ALA A 92 16.83 9.76 0.72
C ALA A 92 17.90 10.86 0.58
N ASP A 93 17.78 11.98 1.31
CA ASP A 93 18.74 13.09 1.29
C ASP A 93 19.88 12.94 2.32
N GLN A 94 19.92 11.86 3.10
CA GLN A 94 20.97 11.62 4.12
C GLN A 94 21.99 10.53 3.72
N SER A 95 22.08 10.21 2.43
CA SER A 95 23.05 9.23 1.92
C SER A 95 23.77 9.79 0.71
N PHE A 96 24.67 10.72 0.97
CA PHE A 96 25.81 11.07 0.11
C PHE A 96 27.07 11.02 0.95
#